data_AF-A0A1G7NCT5-F1
#
_entry.id   AF-A0A1G7NCT5-F1
#
_cell.length_a   1.000
_cell.length_b   1.000
_cell.length_c   1.000
_cell.angle_alpha   90.00
_cell.angle_beta   90.00
_cell.angle_gamma   90.00
#
_symmetry.space_group_name_H-M   'P 1'
#
loop_
_entity.id
_entity.type
_entity.pdbx_description
1 polymer ?
#
loop_
_entity_poly.entity_id
_entity_poly.type
_entity_poly.pdbx_seq_one_letter_code
_entity_poly.pdbx_strand_id
1 'polypeptide(L)'
;MKNLKTTLAIPFTVLLSCLIFAGCNYSKGAKKDLLTGLSFSYNGFIVRDVLLIDPANKRMTDNKVQINSRIAIVALGLNNYGLKDGKVFPGMMLLVTDKKGTPILNAADLFAGDQGHPPAEATELRGDITIAKPMIAGQTYHVKVRIWDKVKTDNELNAETDIVVQ
;
A
#
# COMPACT_ATOMS: atom_id res chain seq x y z
N MET A 1 47.25 -30.53 -61.98
CA MET A 1 45.86 -30.05 -61.83
C MET A 1 45.49 -30.10 -60.34
N LYS A 2 46.04 -29.20 -59.52
CA LYS A 2 45.33 -28.10 -58.82
C LYS A 2 43.88 -28.39 -58.36
N ASN A 3 43.81 -28.81 -57.08
CA ASN A 3 42.96 -28.31 -55.99
C ASN A 3 41.56 -28.90 -55.76
N LEU A 4 41.54 -29.87 -54.83
CA LEU A 4 40.72 -29.98 -53.61
C LEU A 4 39.71 -28.83 -53.36
N LYS A 5 38.42 -29.19 -53.23
CA LYS A 5 37.45 -28.47 -52.41
C LYS A 5 36.48 -29.46 -51.75
N THR A 6 36.71 -29.71 -50.46
CA THR A 6 35.77 -30.35 -49.55
C THR A 6 34.74 -29.31 -49.14
N THR A 7 33.46 -29.52 -49.44
CA THR A 7 32.38 -28.63 -48.98
C THR A 7 31.59 -29.35 -47.90
N LEU A 8 31.95 -29.05 -46.65
CA LEU A 8 31.17 -29.38 -45.46
C LEU A 8 30.02 -28.37 -45.35
N ALA A 9 28.80 -28.79 -45.65
CA ALA A 9 27.60 -27.96 -45.49
C ALA A 9 26.93 -28.27 -44.15
N ILE A 10 27.18 -27.42 -43.14
CA ILE A 10 26.42 -27.39 -41.89
C ILE A 10 25.58 -26.09 -41.92
N PRO A 11 24.25 -26.15 -42.07
CA PRO A 11 23.43 -24.96 -41.90
C PRO A 11 23.22 -24.66 -40.41
N PHE A 12 24.08 -23.76 -39.92
CA PHE A 12 23.81 -22.67 -38.98
C PHE A 12 22.35 -22.51 -38.54
N THR A 13 21.93 -23.21 -37.48
CA THR A 13 20.70 -22.86 -36.73
C THR A 13 20.84 -23.17 -35.24
N VAL A 14 21.89 -22.65 -34.62
CA VAL A 14 21.97 -22.50 -33.17
C VAL A 14 22.25 -21.04 -32.89
N LEU A 15 21.20 -20.24 -32.77
CA LEU A 15 21.18 -19.09 -31.86
C LEU A 15 19.79 -18.44 -31.84
N LEU A 16 19.31 -18.22 -30.62
CA LEU A 16 18.57 -17.01 -30.27
C LEU A 16 17.07 -16.95 -30.62
N SER A 17 16.27 -17.94 -30.22
CA SER A 17 14.91 -17.61 -29.77
C SER A 17 14.99 -17.20 -28.30
N CYS A 18 15.23 -15.90 -28.10
CA CYS A 18 15.05 -15.21 -26.83
C CYS A 18 13.76 -15.69 -26.17
N LEU A 19 13.90 -16.43 -25.07
CA LEU A 19 12.91 -16.42 -23.99
C LEU A 19 12.81 -14.97 -23.52
N ILE A 20 11.92 -14.21 -24.15
CA ILE A 20 11.47 -12.93 -23.63
C ILE A 20 10.65 -13.30 -22.40
N PHE A 21 11.33 -13.50 -21.27
CA PHE A 21 10.70 -13.32 -19.98
C PHE A 21 10.30 -11.85 -19.95
N ALA A 22 9.11 -11.55 -20.46
CA ALA A 22 8.37 -10.38 -20.05
C ALA A 22 8.25 -10.52 -18.53
N GLY A 23 9.17 -9.90 -17.81
CA GLY A 23 9.14 -9.84 -16.36
C GLY A 23 7.82 -9.16 -16.01
N CYS A 24 6.83 -9.95 -15.61
CA CYS A 24 5.66 -9.42 -14.95
C CYS A 24 6.20 -8.71 -13.69
N ASN A 25 6.30 -7.39 -13.74
CA ASN A 25 6.44 -6.55 -12.56
C ASN A 25 5.13 -6.67 -11.76
N TYR A 26 4.98 -7.80 -11.05
CA TYR A 26 3.85 -8.06 -10.18
C TYR A 26 3.87 -7.03 -9.04
N SER A 27 3.13 -5.94 -9.23
CA SER A 27 2.90 -4.89 -8.23
C SER A 27 1.70 -5.22 -7.33
N LYS A 28 1.49 -6.51 -7.04
CA LYS A 28 0.39 -6.98 -6.20
C LYS A 28 0.96 -7.80 -5.05
N GLY A 29 0.49 -7.52 -3.83
CA GLY A 29 0.97 -8.21 -2.64
C GLY A 29 0.00 -8.09 -1.48
N ALA A 30 0.22 -8.92 -0.46
CA ALA A 30 -0.47 -8.83 0.81
C ALA A 30 0.46 -9.25 1.96
N LYS A 31 0.29 -8.65 3.13
CA LYS A 31 1.06 -8.94 4.33
C LYS A 31 0.18 -8.76 5.57
N LYS A 32 0.46 -9.53 6.61
CA LYS A 32 -0.18 -9.40 7.92
C LYS A 32 0.87 -9.30 9.02
N ASP A 33 0.72 -8.33 9.89
CA ASP A 33 1.42 -8.24 11.16
C ASP A 33 0.64 -9.02 12.23
N LEU A 34 1.20 -10.12 12.71
CA LEU A 34 0.54 -10.99 13.67
C LEU A 34 0.49 -10.40 15.08
N LEU A 35 1.30 -9.38 15.38
CA LEU A 35 1.33 -8.74 16.69
C LEU A 35 0.15 -7.76 16.86
N THR A 36 -0.06 -6.93 15.84
CA THR A 36 -1.08 -5.88 15.83
C THR A 36 -2.37 -6.31 15.14
N GLY A 37 -2.38 -7.45 14.44
CA GLY A 37 -3.48 -7.88 13.61
C GLY A 37 -3.61 -7.14 12.28
N LEU A 38 -2.82 -6.08 12.06
CA LEU A 38 -2.84 -5.26 10.86
C LEU A 38 -2.54 -6.09 9.63
N SER A 39 -3.49 -6.16 8.71
CA SER A 39 -3.29 -6.73 7.38
C SER A 39 -3.40 -5.64 6.33
N PHE A 40 -2.62 -5.78 5.26
CA PHE A 40 -2.78 -4.96 4.08
C PHE A 40 -2.59 -5.76 2.81
N SER A 41 -3.17 -5.25 1.74
CA SER A 41 -2.98 -5.71 0.37
C SER A 41 -2.84 -4.51 -0.55
N TYR A 42 -2.17 -4.69 -1.68
CA TYR A 42 -2.01 -3.65 -2.67
C TYR A 42 -1.99 -4.23 -4.07
N ASN A 43 -2.32 -3.38 -5.04
CA ASN A 43 -2.22 -3.61 -6.47
C ASN A 43 -1.67 -2.35 -7.13
N GLY A 44 -0.81 -2.48 -8.13
CA GLY A 44 -0.26 -1.36 -8.89
C GLY A 44 0.82 -0.56 -8.15
N PHE A 45 0.64 -0.29 -6.86
CA PHE A 45 1.64 0.41 -6.06
C PHE A 45 2.89 -0.43 -5.78
N ILE A 46 4.02 0.25 -5.61
CA ILE A 46 5.17 -0.30 -4.86
C ILE A 46 4.98 0.14 -3.41
N VAL A 47 5.08 -0.80 -2.48
CA VAL A 47 4.83 -0.58 -1.05
C VAL A 47 5.97 -1.21 -0.24
N ARG A 48 6.64 -0.42 0.61
CA ARG A 48 7.69 -0.95 1.50
C ARG A 48 7.07 -1.64 2.71
N ASP A 49 6.17 -0.96 3.42
CA ASP A 49 5.43 -1.53 4.54
C ASP A 49 4.16 -0.73 4.85
N VAL A 50 3.28 -1.30 5.67
CA VAL A 50 2.20 -0.58 6.33
C VAL A 50 2.27 -0.87 7.82
N LEU A 51 2.32 0.19 8.63
CA LEU A 51 2.55 0.09 10.07
C LEU A 51 1.40 0.69 10.87
N LEU A 52 1.09 0.07 12.00
CA LEU A 52 0.33 0.72 13.07
C LEU A 52 1.35 1.41 14.00
N ILE A 53 1.20 2.72 14.19
CA ILE A 53 2.13 3.53 14.99
C ILE A 53 1.45 4.20 16.19
N ASP A 54 2.20 4.28 17.27
CA ASP A 54 1.79 4.84 18.55
C ASP A 54 1.93 6.39 18.58
N PRO A 55 1.50 7.06 19.67
CA PRO A 55 1.64 8.52 19.81
C PRO A 55 3.09 9.02 19.80
N ALA A 56 4.07 8.14 20.06
CA ALA A 56 5.50 8.45 20.03
C ALA A 56 6.15 8.14 18.66
N ASN A 57 5.34 7.89 17.62
CA ASN A 57 5.76 7.48 16.27
C ASN A 57 6.61 6.20 16.26
N LYS A 58 6.36 5.28 17.19
CA LYS A 58 6.97 3.95 17.19
C LYS A 58 5.99 2.92 16.65
N ARG A 59 6.52 1.89 16.01
CA ARG A 59 5.72 0.74 15.60
C ARG A 59 5.09 0.08 16.82
N MET A 60 3.77 -0.12 16.78
CA MET A 60 3.05 -0.84 17.81
C MET A 60 3.38 -2.34 17.77
N THR A 61 3.38 -2.98 18.96
CA THR A 61 3.63 -4.42 19.13
C THR A 61 2.42 -5.18 19.66
N ASP A 62 1.28 -4.50 19.79
CA ASP A 62 -0.04 -5.06 20.01
C ASP A 62 -1.10 -4.12 19.42
N ASN A 63 -2.38 -4.43 19.60
CA ASN A 63 -3.49 -3.61 19.10
C ASN A 63 -4.22 -2.83 20.18
N LYS A 64 -3.59 -2.60 21.33
CA LYS A 64 -4.20 -1.89 22.46
C LYS A 64 -3.90 -0.40 22.38
N VAL A 65 -4.92 0.42 22.53
CA VAL A 65 -4.82 1.88 22.40
C VAL A 65 -5.43 2.56 23.61
N GLN A 66 -4.81 3.64 24.09
CA GLN A 66 -5.32 4.37 25.26
C GLN A 66 -6.37 5.39 24.83
N ILE A 67 -7.41 5.59 25.64
CA ILE A 67 -8.27 6.76 25.47
C ILE A 67 -7.46 8.07 25.57
N ASN A 68 -7.89 9.10 24.84
CA ASN A 68 -7.20 10.39 24.67
C ASN A 68 -5.80 10.29 24.06
N SER A 69 -5.56 9.27 23.23
CA SER A 69 -4.32 9.11 22.46
C SER A 69 -4.55 9.27 20.96
N ARG A 70 -3.47 9.43 20.19
CA ARG A 70 -3.48 9.43 18.73
C ARG A 70 -2.59 8.32 18.20
N ILE A 71 -3.15 7.45 17.39
CA ILE A 71 -2.43 6.42 16.64
C ILE A 71 -2.55 6.71 15.15
N ALA A 72 -1.83 5.97 14.32
CA ALA A 72 -2.05 6.00 12.89
C ALA A 72 -1.74 4.69 12.18
N ILE A 73 -2.39 4.49 11.04
CA ILE A 73 -1.92 3.56 10.02
C ILE A 73 -1.08 4.35 9.02
N VAL A 74 0.16 3.92 8.77
CA VAL A 74 1.11 4.59 7.87
C VAL A 74 1.53 3.65 6.76
N ALA A 75 1.28 4.04 5.52
CA ALA A 75 1.84 3.38 4.34
C ALA A 75 3.19 4.00 3.99
N LEU A 76 4.23 3.18 3.93
CA LEU A 76 5.62 3.59 3.76
C LEU A 76 6.17 3.17 2.39
N GLY A 77 7.00 4.05 1.81
CA GLY A 77 7.67 3.79 0.54
C GLY A 77 6.70 3.65 -0.63
N LEU A 78 5.54 4.31 -0.55
CA LEU A 78 4.48 4.22 -1.55
C LEU A 78 4.94 4.90 -2.84
N ASN A 79 4.95 4.15 -3.95
CA ASN A 79 5.47 4.61 -5.24
C ASN A 79 4.70 3.98 -6.41
N ASN A 80 5.11 4.31 -7.64
CA ASN A 80 4.46 3.90 -8.90
C ASN A 80 3.11 4.58 -9.17
N TYR A 81 2.94 5.81 -8.67
CA TYR A 81 1.81 6.66 -9.00
C TYR A 81 1.75 7.00 -10.50
N GLY A 82 0.55 7.23 -11.02
CA GLY A 82 0.31 7.98 -12.23
C GLY A 82 0.66 9.45 -12.02
N LEU A 83 1.23 10.06 -13.05
CA LEU A 83 1.56 11.47 -13.05
C LEU A 83 0.56 12.24 -13.90
N LYS A 84 0.13 13.39 -13.37
CA LYS A 84 -0.56 14.42 -14.14
C LYS A 84 0.14 15.74 -13.85
N ASP A 85 0.64 16.39 -14.90
CA ASP A 85 1.37 17.65 -14.81
C ASP A 85 2.56 17.60 -13.81
N GLY A 86 3.27 16.46 -13.79
CA GLY A 86 4.43 16.23 -12.91
C GLY A 86 4.08 15.95 -11.44
N LYS A 87 2.80 15.88 -11.09
CA LYS A 87 2.30 15.64 -9.73
C LYS A 87 1.57 14.31 -9.61
N VAL A 88 1.48 13.82 -8.38
CA VAL A 88 0.66 12.66 -7.99
C VAL A 88 -0.56 13.13 -7.21
N PHE A 89 -1.63 12.34 -7.29
CA PHE A 89 -2.91 12.68 -6.68
C PHE A 89 -3.41 11.47 -5.87
N PRO A 90 -2.89 11.26 -4.66
CA PRO A 90 -3.41 10.21 -3.78
C PRO A 90 -4.84 10.55 -3.33
N GLY A 91 -5.61 9.52 -3.08
CA GLY A 91 -6.78 9.57 -2.21
C GLY A 91 -6.58 8.63 -1.03
N MET A 92 -7.21 8.97 0.11
CA MET A 92 -7.19 8.11 1.29
C MET A 92 -8.53 8.14 2.01
N MET A 93 -9.16 6.99 2.13
CA MET A 93 -10.32 6.77 2.97
C MET A 93 -9.84 6.26 4.32
N LEU A 94 -10.47 6.76 5.39
CA LEU A 94 -10.30 6.27 6.75
C LEU A 94 -11.68 6.01 7.36
N LEU A 95 -11.93 4.76 7.72
CA LEU A 95 -13.18 4.31 8.33
C LEU A 95 -12.85 3.61 9.65
N VAL A 96 -13.56 3.99 10.71
CA VAL A 96 -13.54 3.28 11.98
C VAL A 96 -14.97 2.91 12.33
N THR A 97 -15.23 1.63 12.59
CA THR A 97 -16.55 1.13 12.98
C THR A 97 -16.52 0.44 14.33
N ASP A 98 -17.65 0.44 15.04
CA ASP A 98 -17.84 -0.44 16.19
C ASP A 98 -18.03 -1.92 15.77
N LYS A 99 -18.21 -2.82 16.74
CA LYS A 99 -18.46 -4.25 16.51
C LYS A 99 -19.74 -4.55 15.71
N LYS A 100 -20.69 -3.60 15.65
CA LYS A 100 -21.94 -3.73 14.88
C LYS A 100 -21.81 -3.18 13.46
N GLY A 101 -20.63 -2.64 13.10
CA GLY A 101 -20.40 -1.98 11.82
C GLY A 101 -20.88 -0.52 11.78
N THR A 102 -21.28 0.06 12.91
CA THR A 102 -21.69 1.46 12.99
C THR A 102 -20.47 2.35 12.80
N PRO A 103 -20.46 3.30 11.85
CA PRO A 103 -19.35 4.23 11.69
C PRO A 103 -19.19 5.14 12.91
N ILE A 104 -17.99 5.15 13.47
CA ILE A 104 -17.53 6.08 14.52
C ILE A 104 -16.75 7.24 13.89
N LEU A 105 -15.97 6.94 12.86
CA LEU A 105 -15.27 7.91 12.02
C LEU A 105 -15.41 7.45 10.57
N ASN A 106 -15.79 8.35 9.67
CA ASN A 106 -15.88 8.06 8.25
C ASN A 106 -15.39 9.26 7.44
N ALA A 107 -14.15 9.18 6.96
CA ALA A 107 -13.57 10.14 6.02
C ALA A 107 -13.44 9.46 4.65
N ALA A 108 -14.26 9.89 3.70
CA ALA A 108 -14.32 9.28 2.37
C ALA A 108 -13.05 9.52 1.53
N ASP A 109 -12.47 10.73 1.61
CA ASP A 109 -11.18 11.08 1.01
C ASP A 109 -10.52 12.22 1.80
N LEU A 110 -9.46 11.91 2.54
CA LEU A 110 -8.67 12.87 3.30
C LEU A 110 -7.91 13.86 2.41
N PHE A 111 -7.74 13.54 1.12
CA PHE A 111 -7.09 14.40 0.12
C PHE A 111 -8.10 14.98 -0.88
N ALA A 112 -9.38 15.04 -0.51
CA ALA A 112 -10.40 15.66 -1.36
C ALA A 112 -10.07 17.13 -1.61
N GLY A 113 -10.02 17.54 -2.89
CA GLY A 113 -9.69 18.91 -3.28
C GLY A 113 -8.20 19.25 -3.28
N ASP A 114 -7.32 18.30 -2.96
CA ASP A 114 -5.86 18.49 -3.05
C ASP A 114 -5.41 18.79 -4.50
N GLN A 115 -4.41 19.67 -4.64
CA GLN A 115 -3.88 20.15 -5.92
C GLN A 115 -2.71 19.30 -6.47
N GLY A 116 -2.50 18.14 -5.87
CA GLY A 116 -1.45 17.18 -6.18
C GLY A 116 -0.11 17.53 -5.52
N HIS A 117 0.69 16.50 -5.29
CA HIS A 117 2.00 16.58 -4.64
C HIS A 117 3.13 16.20 -5.59
N PRO A 118 4.35 16.72 -5.38
CA PRO A 118 5.54 16.11 -5.96
C PRO A 118 5.63 14.62 -5.56
N PRO A 119 6.01 13.71 -6.46
CA PRO A 119 6.07 12.27 -6.15
C PRO A 119 6.92 11.93 -4.92
N ALA A 120 8.02 12.66 -4.71
CA ALA A 120 8.93 12.46 -3.58
C ALA A 120 8.27 12.75 -2.21
N GLU A 121 7.25 13.61 -2.18
CA GLU A 121 6.53 13.99 -0.96
C GLU A 121 5.37 13.03 -0.64
N ALA A 122 4.94 12.22 -1.60
CA ALA A 122 3.85 11.24 -1.43
C ALA A 122 4.36 9.81 -1.13
N THR A 123 5.61 9.67 -0.69
CA THR A 123 6.20 8.35 -0.39
C THR A 123 5.75 7.78 0.95
N GLU A 124 5.12 8.60 1.78
CA GLU A 124 4.52 8.23 3.05
C GLU A 124 3.13 8.86 3.15
N LEU A 125 2.11 8.06 3.45
CA LEU A 125 0.77 8.56 3.72
C LEU A 125 0.26 8.04 5.07
N ARG A 126 -0.37 8.92 5.85
CA ARG A 126 -0.78 8.66 7.23
C ARG A 126 -2.28 8.86 7.42
N GLY A 127 -2.96 7.83 7.92
CA GLY A 127 -4.33 7.89 8.42
C GLY A 127 -4.34 8.00 9.94
N ASP A 128 -4.43 9.22 10.45
CA ASP A 128 -4.44 9.50 11.89
C ASP A 128 -5.80 9.27 12.54
N ILE A 129 -5.80 8.61 13.70
CA ILE A 129 -7.01 8.29 14.45
C ILE A 129 -6.84 8.82 15.87
N THR A 130 -7.74 9.70 16.27
CA THR A 130 -7.84 10.16 17.66
C THR A 130 -8.76 9.22 18.42
N ILE A 131 -8.22 8.58 19.45
CA ILE A 131 -8.97 7.69 20.33
C ILE A 131 -9.65 8.55 21.39
N ALA A 132 -10.89 8.92 21.14
CA ALA A 132 -11.70 9.74 22.04
C ALA A 132 -13.17 9.34 21.94
N LYS A 133 -14.04 9.99 22.71
CA LYS A 133 -15.50 9.79 22.59
C LYS A 133 -15.92 9.95 21.10
N PRO A 134 -16.80 9.07 20.58
CA PRO A 134 -17.62 8.09 21.29
C PRO A 134 -16.97 6.70 21.44
N MET A 135 -15.65 6.56 21.25
CA MET A 135 -14.96 5.31 21.57
C MET A 135 -14.96 5.05 23.09
N ILE A 136 -15.18 3.81 23.49
CA ILE A 136 -15.37 3.39 24.89
C ILE A 136 -14.28 2.38 25.26
N ALA A 137 -13.66 2.57 26.43
CA ALA A 137 -12.72 1.63 27.00
C ALA A 137 -13.32 0.21 27.14
N GLY A 138 -12.52 -0.81 26.88
CA GLY A 138 -12.91 -2.21 26.83
C GLY A 138 -13.62 -2.64 25.54
N GLN A 139 -13.90 -1.72 24.61
CA GLN A 139 -14.49 -2.05 23.32
C GLN A 139 -13.45 -2.21 22.22
N THR A 140 -13.85 -2.94 21.18
CA THR A 140 -13.04 -3.18 19.98
C THR A 140 -13.64 -2.39 18.83
N TYR A 141 -12.77 -1.78 18.03
CA TYR A 141 -13.14 -1.04 16.84
C TYR A 141 -12.38 -1.57 15.65
N HIS A 142 -13.06 -1.65 14.52
CA HIS A 142 -12.46 -2.08 13.27
C HIS A 142 -12.04 -0.85 12.47
N VAL A 143 -10.77 -0.79 12.09
CA VAL A 143 -10.17 0.32 11.35
C VAL A 143 -9.88 -0.15 9.94
N LYS A 144 -10.31 0.62 8.95
CA LYS A 144 -9.98 0.45 7.53
C LYS A 144 -9.35 1.71 6.96
N VAL A 145 -8.28 1.52 6.20
CA VAL A 145 -7.67 2.53 5.35
C VAL A 145 -7.66 2.01 3.92
N ARG A 146 -8.12 2.81 2.98
CA ARG A 146 -7.97 2.57 1.54
C ARG A 146 -7.23 3.74 0.93
N ILE A 147 -6.12 3.46 0.29
CA ILE A 147 -5.35 4.43 -0.49
C ILE A 147 -5.52 4.10 -1.97
N TRP A 148 -5.79 5.09 -2.80
CA TRP A 148 -5.85 4.90 -4.25
C TRP A 148 -5.14 6.05 -4.96
N ASP A 149 -4.80 5.80 -6.21
CA ASP A 149 -4.28 6.81 -7.12
C ASP A 149 -5.41 7.38 -7.97
N LYS A 150 -5.59 8.70 -7.94
CA LYS A 150 -6.63 9.38 -8.73
C LYS A 150 -6.29 9.50 -10.23
N VAL A 151 -5.04 9.26 -10.60
CA VAL A 151 -4.56 9.26 -12.00
C VAL A 151 -4.52 7.84 -12.55
N LYS A 152 -3.87 6.92 -11.85
CA LYS A 152 -3.76 5.51 -12.24
C LYS A 152 -4.72 4.65 -11.42
N THR A 153 -5.99 4.63 -11.82
CA THR A 153 -7.11 4.12 -11.01
C THR A 153 -7.02 2.65 -10.60
N ASP A 154 -6.18 1.86 -11.25
CA ASP A 154 -5.93 0.46 -10.88
C ASP A 154 -4.98 0.33 -9.67
N ASN A 155 -4.26 1.39 -9.31
CA ASN A 155 -3.39 1.42 -8.14
C ASN A 155 -4.22 1.62 -6.87
N GLU A 156 -4.12 0.65 -5.97
CA GLU A 156 -4.86 0.63 -4.71
C GLU A 156 -4.07 -0.08 -3.62
N LEU A 157 -4.23 0.38 -2.38
CA LEU A 157 -3.77 -0.28 -1.17
C LEU A 157 -4.92 -0.28 -0.16
N ASN A 158 -5.25 -1.46 0.38
CA ASN A 158 -6.23 -1.62 1.44
C ASN A 158 -5.51 -2.14 2.69
N ALA A 159 -5.74 -1.50 3.84
CA ALA A 159 -5.19 -1.90 5.12
C ALA A 159 -6.29 -1.91 6.19
N GLU A 160 -6.28 -2.90 7.06
CA GLU A 160 -7.28 -3.01 8.12
C GLU A 160 -6.73 -3.69 9.38
N THR A 161 -7.25 -3.29 10.54
CA THR A 161 -6.93 -3.91 11.83
C THR A 161 -8.07 -3.70 12.83
N ASP A 162 -8.12 -4.53 13.86
CA ASP A 162 -8.96 -4.29 15.04
C ASP A 162 -8.12 -3.66 16.15
N ILE A 163 -8.59 -2.57 16.74
CA ILE A 163 -7.98 -1.95 17.93
C ILE A 163 -8.84 -2.18 19.17
N VAL A 164 -8.21 -2.39 20.32
CA VAL A 164 -8.87 -2.52 21.62
C VAL A 164 -8.59 -1.27 22.44
N VAL A 165 -9.63 -0.51 22.75
CA VAL A 165 -9.49 0.72 23.55
C VAL A 165 -9.35 0.33 25.03
N GLN A 166 -8.39 0.93 25.72
CA GLN A 166 -8.12 0.77 27.14
C GLN A 166 -8.53 2.01 27.93
#